data_AF-A0A2T8F4W6-F1
#
_entry.id   AF-A0A2T8F4W6-F1
#
_cell.length_a   1.000
_cell.length_b   1.000
_cell.length_c   1.000
_cell.angle_alpha   90.00
_cell.angle_beta   90.00
_cell.angle_gamma   90.00
#
_symmetry.space_group_name_H-M   'P 1'
#
loop_
_entity.id
_entity.type
_entity.pdbx_description
1 polymer ?
#
loop_
_entity_poly.entity_id
_entity_poly.type
_entity_poly.pdbx_seq_one_letter_code
_entity_poly.pdbx_strand_id
1 'polypeptide(L)'
;MHLLTPHLKSLDAGGVGSSSTARGSAIGSIPIAIGVLLLTVGLMAWDHLWGNERGSDDNSFPVDPATFLVTLVLSVVTTLVVFGFTVPRAVRNPGSVHKAALIHSGAAVVLALPASWLGFPAIVAGGGIRLGIQSLGGAHRRLAVVAIVVGLLVIFFAIVATAFPAADTD
;
A
#
# COMPACT_ATOMS: atom_id res chain seq x y z
N MET A 1 -32.50 38.86 46.00
CA MET A 1 -32.91 37.47 46.30
C MET A 1 -32.34 36.58 45.22
N HIS A 2 -31.28 35.86 45.56
CA HIS A 2 -30.66 34.81 44.77
C HIS A 2 -31.60 33.60 44.68
N LEU A 3 -31.88 33.11 43.47
CA LEU A 3 -32.34 31.74 43.26
C LEU A 3 -31.44 31.08 42.23
N LEU A 4 -30.47 30.33 42.76
CA LEU A 4 -29.68 29.31 42.10
C LEU A 4 -30.54 28.07 41.88
N THR A 5 -30.38 27.40 40.73
CA THR A 5 -30.38 25.91 40.53
C THR A 5 -30.56 25.59 39.02
N PRO A 6 -30.18 24.40 38.52
CA PRO A 6 -28.87 23.77 38.63
C PRO A 6 -28.30 23.32 37.27
N HIS A 7 -26.99 23.14 37.26
CA HIS A 7 -26.18 22.51 36.22
C HIS A 7 -26.63 21.06 35.96
N LEU A 8 -27.30 20.78 34.84
CA LEU A 8 -27.44 19.41 34.33
C LEU A 8 -26.26 19.09 33.42
N LYS A 9 -25.28 18.42 34.02
CA LYS A 9 -24.15 17.78 33.38
C LYS A 9 -24.69 16.55 32.63
N SER A 10 -24.89 16.65 31.32
CA SER A 10 -25.19 15.46 30.49
C SER A 10 -23.91 14.62 30.38
N LEU A 11 -23.75 13.70 31.32
CA LEU A 11 -22.88 12.54 31.17
C LEU A 11 -23.62 11.47 30.36
N ASP A 12 -22.83 10.68 29.65
CA ASP A 12 -23.17 9.44 28.94
C ASP A 12 -23.81 9.52 27.55
N ALA A 13 -22.93 9.66 26.55
CA ALA A 13 -23.03 8.89 25.30
C ALA A 13 -21.64 8.58 24.66
N GLY A 14 -20.56 8.61 25.44
CA GLY A 14 -19.20 8.37 24.94
C GLY A 14 -18.68 7.00 25.35
N GLY A 15 -18.94 5.94 24.59
CA GLY A 15 -18.31 4.65 24.92
C GLY A 15 -18.50 3.47 23.99
N VAL A 16 -19.56 3.40 23.17
CA VAL A 16 -19.91 2.12 22.50
C VAL A 16 -19.53 2.09 21.00
N GLY A 17 -19.07 3.20 20.41
CA GLY A 17 -18.88 3.32 18.95
C GLY A 17 -17.47 3.10 18.38
N SER A 18 -16.41 2.99 19.20
CA SER A 18 -15.03 2.99 18.67
C SER A 18 -14.48 1.61 18.30
N SER A 19 -15.02 0.54 18.87
CA SER A 19 -14.49 -0.82 18.68
C SER A 19 -15.00 -1.51 17.41
N SER A 20 -16.24 -1.24 16.98
CA SER A 20 -16.83 -1.87 15.79
C SER A 20 -16.30 -1.26 14.47
N THR A 21 -16.09 0.06 14.45
CA THR A 21 -15.54 0.79 13.31
C THR A 21 -14.06 0.48 13.07
N ALA A 22 -13.27 0.35 14.15
CA ALA A 22 -11.87 -0.03 14.07
C ALA A 22 -11.67 -1.47 13.56
N ARG A 23 -12.50 -2.44 13.98
CA ARG A 23 -12.47 -3.82 13.46
C ARG A 23 -12.88 -3.91 11.99
N GLY A 24 -13.95 -3.20 11.58
CA GLY A 24 -14.40 -3.19 10.19
C GLY A 24 -13.35 -2.61 9.23
N SER A 25 -12.63 -1.57 9.67
CA SER A 25 -11.53 -0.96 8.91
C SER A 25 -10.34 -1.92 8.70
N ALA A 26 -9.95 -2.67 9.73
CA ALA A 26 -8.82 -3.59 9.67
C ALA A 26 -9.10 -4.76 8.72
N ILE A 27 -10.29 -5.36 8.80
CA ILE A 27 -10.67 -6.51 7.97
C ILE A 27 -10.73 -6.14 6.48
N GLY A 28 -11.23 -4.94 6.14
CA GLY A 28 -11.28 -4.47 4.75
C GLY A 28 -9.91 -4.21 4.10
N SER A 29 -8.82 -4.21 4.89
CA SER A 29 -7.46 -3.97 4.40
C SER A 29 -6.71 -5.26 4.04
N ILE A 30 -7.14 -6.40 4.59
CA ILE A 30 -6.49 -7.69 4.46
C ILE A 30 -6.40 -8.16 3.00
N PRO A 31 -7.47 -8.10 2.18
CA PRO A 31 -7.41 -8.61 0.81
C PRO A 31 -6.40 -7.84 -0.06
N ILE A 32 -6.34 -6.51 0.07
CA ILE A 32 -5.39 -5.68 -0.67
C ILE A 32 -3.96 -5.98 -0.19
N ALA A 33 -3.74 -6.06 1.13
CA ALA A 33 -2.43 -6.36 1.69
C ALA A 33 -1.90 -7.72 1.21
N ILE A 34 -2.74 -8.77 1.26
CA ILE A 34 -2.39 -10.10 0.75
C ILE A 34 -2.15 -10.05 -0.75
N GLY A 35 -3.05 -9.40 -1.51
CA GLY A 35 -2.95 -9.31 -2.96
C GLY A 35 -1.65 -8.66 -3.43
N VAL A 36 -1.28 -7.51 -2.85
CA VAL A 36 -0.02 -6.84 -3.23
C VAL A 36 1.21 -7.58 -2.73
N LEU A 37 1.15 -8.21 -1.55
CA LEU A 37 2.27 -9.02 -1.05
C LEU A 37 2.51 -10.24 -1.95
N LEU A 38 1.46 -10.99 -2.28
CA LEU A 38 1.57 -12.16 -3.17
C LEU A 38 2.05 -11.76 -4.56
N LEU A 39 1.55 -10.63 -5.10
CA LEU A 39 2.03 -10.08 -6.35
C LEU A 39 3.52 -9.76 -6.28
N THR A 40 3.96 -8.99 -5.28
CA THR A 40 5.36 -8.64 -5.08
C THR A 40 6.24 -9.88 -4.95
N VAL A 41 5.87 -10.84 -4.11
CA VAL A 41 6.62 -12.10 -3.94
C VAL A 41 6.67 -12.89 -5.24
N GLY A 42 5.57 -12.94 -6.00
CA GLY A 42 5.54 -13.59 -7.30
C GLY A 42 6.49 -12.95 -8.31
N LEU A 43 6.54 -11.61 -8.37
CA LEU A 43 7.47 -10.88 -9.24
C LEU A 43 8.92 -11.11 -8.82
N MET A 44 9.23 -11.09 -7.51
CA MET A 44 10.60 -11.35 -7.02
C MET A 44 11.03 -12.81 -7.24
N ALA A 45 10.10 -13.76 -7.09
CA ALA A 45 10.38 -15.18 -7.39
C ALA A 45 10.62 -15.38 -8.89
N TRP A 46 9.84 -14.71 -9.73
CA TRP A 46 10.05 -14.72 -11.18
C TRP A 46 11.43 -14.18 -11.55
N ASP A 47 11.83 -13.05 -10.95
CA ASP A 47 13.10 -12.38 -11.20
C ASP A 47 14.31 -13.20 -10.70
N HIS A 48 14.29 -13.63 -9.44
CA HIS A 48 15.47 -14.22 -8.78
C HIS A 48 15.50 -15.75 -8.72
N LEU A 49 14.35 -16.43 -8.81
CA LEU A 49 14.28 -17.91 -8.73
C LEU A 49 14.10 -18.58 -10.08
N TRP A 50 13.37 -17.94 -11.00
CA TRP A 50 13.06 -18.54 -12.30
C TRP A 50 14.01 -18.10 -13.40
N GLY A 51 14.52 -16.86 -13.31
CA GLY A 51 15.37 -16.24 -14.33
C GLY A 51 14.55 -15.83 -15.54
N ASN A 52 14.36 -14.53 -15.74
CA ASN A 52 13.64 -13.98 -16.90
C ASN A 52 14.57 -13.28 -17.92
N GLU A 53 15.87 -13.34 -17.71
CA GLU A 53 16.81 -12.73 -18.64
C GLU A 53 17.12 -13.69 -19.78
N ARG A 54 16.48 -13.46 -20.92
CA ARG A 54 16.80 -14.14 -22.18
C ARG A 54 18.07 -13.54 -22.78
N GLY A 55 19.23 -13.99 -22.31
CA GLY A 55 20.50 -13.85 -23.02
C GLY A 55 20.70 -15.04 -23.95
N SER A 56 21.02 -14.79 -25.22
CA SER A 56 21.39 -15.82 -26.22
C SER A 56 22.78 -16.41 -26.03
N ASP A 57 23.55 -15.86 -25.10
CA ASP A 57 24.89 -16.29 -24.73
C ASP A 57 24.89 -16.64 -23.24
N ASP A 58 25.80 -17.52 -22.79
CA ASP A 58 25.95 -18.13 -21.45
C ASP A 58 25.98 -17.19 -20.20
N ASN A 59 25.54 -15.93 -20.31
CA ASN A 59 25.48 -14.91 -19.27
C ASN A 59 24.06 -14.65 -18.71
N SER A 60 23.16 -15.64 -18.75
CA SER A 60 21.91 -15.55 -17.97
C SER A 60 22.25 -15.28 -16.50
N PHE A 61 21.70 -14.23 -15.86
CA PHE A 61 21.95 -14.02 -14.43
C PHE A 61 21.61 -15.32 -13.68
N PRO A 62 22.52 -15.79 -12.81
CA PRO A 62 22.27 -16.99 -12.04
C PRO A 62 21.05 -16.76 -11.14
N VAL A 63 20.21 -17.79 -11.06
CA VAL A 63 19.22 -17.93 -10.00
C VAL A 63 19.88 -17.56 -8.66
N ASP A 64 19.36 -16.54 -7.97
CA ASP A 64 19.91 -16.01 -6.71
C ASP A 64 18.87 -16.14 -5.58
N PRO A 65 18.80 -17.31 -4.93
CA PRO A 65 17.86 -17.54 -3.84
C PRO A 65 18.13 -16.67 -2.62
N ALA A 66 19.37 -16.20 -2.43
CA ALA A 66 19.70 -15.35 -1.29
C ALA A 66 19.06 -13.96 -1.47
N THR A 67 19.17 -13.38 -2.66
CA THR A 67 18.51 -12.10 -2.98
C THR A 67 16.98 -12.24 -2.93
N PHE A 68 16.41 -13.36 -3.40
CA PHE A 68 14.98 -13.64 -3.20
C PHE A 68 14.56 -13.63 -1.72
N LEU A 69 15.31 -14.31 -0.85
CA LEU A 69 14.97 -14.35 0.59
C LEU A 69 15.05 -12.95 1.23
N VAL A 70 16.06 -12.15 0.85
CA VAL A 70 16.20 -10.77 1.33
C VAL A 70 15.03 -9.91 0.87
N THR A 71 14.68 -9.94 -0.42
CA THR A 71 13.54 -9.17 -0.96
C THR A 71 12.20 -9.62 -0.39
N LEU A 72 12.02 -10.92 -0.16
CA LEU A 72 10.85 -11.49 0.51
C LEU A 72 10.69 -10.94 1.94
N VAL A 73 11.74 -11.02 2.76
CA VAL A 73 11.71 -10.51 4.14
C VAL A 73 11.41 -9.01 4.15
N LEU A 74 12.09 -8.25 3.29
CA LEU A 74 11.87 -6.81 3.19
C LEU A 74 10.45 -6.48 2.70
N SER A 75 9.88 -7.26 1.79
CA SER A 75 8.51 -7.11 1.31
C SER A 75 7.48 -7.39 2.41
N VAL A 76 7.70 -8.43 3.22
CA VAL A 76 6.85 -8.73 4.39
C VAL A 76 6.93 -7.59 5.39
N VAL A 77 8.14 -7.13 5.75
CA VAL A 77 8.34 -6.01 6.69
C VAL A 77 7.66 -4.75 6.16
N THR A 78 7.83 -4.42 4.89
CA THR A 78 7.21 -3.24 4.27
C THR A 78 5.70 -3.35 4.29
N THR A 79 5.15 -4.53 4.00
CA THR A 79 3.70 -4.79 4.07
C THR A 79 3.18 -4.59 5.50
N LEU A 80 3.89 -5.10 6.51
CA LEU A 80 3.52 -4.89 7.91
C LEU A 80 3.60 -3.42 8.32
N VAL A 81 4.60 -2.67 7.86
CA VAL A 81 4.70 -1.23 8.11
C VAL A 81 3.52 -0.49 7.45
N VAL A 82 3.27 -0.75 6.16
CA VAL A 82 2.22 -0.05 5.41
C VAL A 82 0.83 -0.41 5.94
N PHE A 83 0.49 -1.70 5.97
CA PHE A 83 -0.86 -2.16 6.30
C PHE A 83 -1.09 -2.38 7.80
N GLY A 84 -0.04 -2.60 8.60
CA GLY A 84 -0.12 -2.72 10.05
C GLY A 84 0.00 -1.38 10.79
N PHE A 85 0.65 -0.37 10.19
CA PHE A 85 0.88 0.91 10.86
C PHE A 85 0.37 2.13 10.07
N THR A 86 0.88 2.41 8.87
CA THR A 86 0.59 3.69 8.19
C THR A 86 -0.85 3.80 7.73
N VAL A 87 -1.40 2.76 7.11
CA VAL A 87 -2.80 2.69 6.65
C VAL A 87 -3.77 2.76 7.84
N PRO A 88 -3.67 1.93 8.90
CA PRO A 88 -4.53 2.05 10.07
C PRO A 88 -4.46 3.43 10.73
N ARG A 89 -3.26 4.02 10.83
CA ARG A 89 -3.07 5.37 11.39
C ARG A 89 -3.77 6.43 10.54
N ALA A 90 -3.71 6.32 9.21
CA ALA A 90 -4.39 7.25 8.31
C ALA A 90 -5.91 7.11 8.40
N VAL A 91 -6.45 5.88 8.44
CA VAL A 91 -7.90 5.64 8.53
C VAL A 91 -8.50 6.21 9.82
N ARG A 92 -7.75 6.23 10.92
CA ARG A 92 -8.17 6.85 12.18
C ARG A 92 -8.36 8.37 12.10
N ASN A 93 -7.92 9.03 11.03
CA ASN A 93 -8.07 10.46 10.80
C ASN A 93 -8.87 10.75 9.52
N PRO A 94 -10.21 10.62 9.52
CA PRO A 94 -11.05 10.69 8.32
C PRO A 94 -10.87 11.99 7.51
N GLY A 95 -10.63 13.11 8.19
CA GLY A 95 -10.44 14.43 7.55
C GLY A 95 -9.18 14.53 6.67
N SER A 96 -8.21 13.62 6.83
CA SER A 96 -6.95 13.64 6.07
C SER A 96 -6.64 12.36 5.30
N VAL A 97 -7.52 11.34 5.31
CA VAL A 97 -7.35 10.07 4.59
C VAL A 97 -7.02 10.27 3.11
N HIS A 98 -7.68 11.21 2.44
CA HIS A 98 -7.44 11.50 1.03
C HIS A 98 -6.02 12.02 0.75
N LYS A 99 -5.45 12.81 1.67
CA LYS A 99 -4.06 13.29 1.56
C LYS A 99 -3.10 12.14 1.79
N ALA A 100 -3.37 11.29 2.78
CA ALA A 100 -2.55 10.12 3.05
C ALA A 100 -2.55 9.14 1.87
N ALA A 101 -3.69 8.97 1.17
CA ALA A 101 -3.79 8.18 -0.05
C ALA A 101 -2.88 8.73 -1.15
N LEU A 102 -2.90 10.06 -1.38
CA LEU A 102 -2.06 10.72 -2.37
C LEU A 102 -0.57 10.64 -1.99
N ILE A 103 -0.23 10.79 -0.71
CA ILE A 103 1.15 10.66 -0.22
C ILE A 103 1.69 9.26 -0.48
N HIS A 104 0.92 8.20 -0.17
CA HIS A 104 1.36 6.83 -0.48
C HIS A 104 1.53 6.62 -1.98
N SER A 105 0.58 7.08 -2.79
CA SER A 105 0.64 6.91 -4.24
C SER A 105 1.82 7.69 -4.86
N GLY A 106 2.08 8.91 -4.39
CA GLY A 106 3.24 9.69 -4.81
C GLY A 106 4.56 9.10 -4.33
N ALA A 107 4.62 8.62 -3.08
CA ALA A 107 5.79 7.92 -2.55
C ALA A 107 6.09 6.65 -3.35
N ALA A 108 5.07 5.91 -3.77
CA ALA A 108 5.23 4.74 -4.64
C ALA A 108 5.88 5.10 -5.98
N VAL A 109 5.48 6.21 -6.60
CA VAL A 109 6.12 6.72 -7.83
C VAL A 109 7.58 7.08 -7.60
N VAL A 110 7.88 7.79 -6.51
CA VAL A 110 9.27 8.17 -6.18
C VAL A 110 10.14 6.94 -5.91
N LEU A 111 9.60 5.94 -5.20
CA LEU A 111 10.28 4.67 -4.92
C LEU A 111 10.44 3.79 -6.15
N ALA A 112 9.63 3.98 -7.19
CA ALA A 112 9.71 3.18 -8.41
C ALA A 112 11.07 3.28 -9.11
N LEU A 113 11.81 4.38 -8.92
CA LEU A 113 13.15 4.53 -9.50
C LEU A 113 14.25 3.80 -8.70
N PRO A 114 14.46 4.06 -7.39
CA PRO A 114 15.55 3.44 -6.64
C PRO A 114 15.24 2.05 -6.09
N ALA A 115 13.96 1.66 -6.01
CA ALA A 115 13.52 0.49 -5.24
C ALA A 115 12.54 -0.42 -6.01
N SER A 116 12.47 -0.31 -7.34
CA SER A 116 11.68 -1.21 -8.19
C SER A 116 12.05 -2.68 -7.97
N TRP A 117 13.35 -2.97 -7.91
CA TRP A 117 13.91 -4.31 -7.67
C TRP A 117 13.59 -4.89 -6.29
N LEU A 118 13.08 -4.09 -5.35
CA LEU A 118 12.67 -4.55 -4.01
C LEU A 118 11.17 -4.83 -3.90
N GLY A 119 10.39 -4.50 -4.93
CA GLY A 119 8.93 -4.63 -4.91
C GLY A 119 8.19 -3.68 -3.96
N PHE A 120 8.91 -2.76 -3.31
CA PHE A 120 8.33 -1.76 -2.39
C PHE A 120 7.32 -0.82 -3.04
N PRO A 121 7.53 -0.32 -4.28
CA PRO A 121 6.58 0.59 -4.92
C PRO A 121 5.16 -0.01 -5.00
N ALA A 122 5.04 -1.30 -5.30
CA ALA A 122 3.75 -1.99 -5.40
C ALA A 122 3.02 -2.06 -4.04
N ILE A 123 3.75 -2.36 -2.96
CA ILE A 123 3.18 -2.44 -1.61
C ILE A 123 2.70 -1.06 -1.15
N VAL A 124 3.53 -0.02 -1.35
CA VAL A 124 3.19 1.35 -0.98
C VAL A 124 2.02 1.87 -1.82
N ALA A 125 1.99 1.55 -3.12
CA ALA A 125 0.86 1.83 -4.01
C ALA A 125 -0.43 1.15 -3.53
N GLY A 126 -0.35 -0.09 -3.06
CA GLY A 126 -1.46 -0.81 -2.43
C GLY A 126 -2.04 -0.05 -1.23
N GLY A 127 -1.19 0.54 -0.39
CA GLY A 127 -1.62 1.41 0.70
C GLY A 127 -2.37 2.66 0.20
N GLY A 128 -1.85 3.30 -0.86
CA GLY A 128 -2.51 4.42 -1.54
C GLY A 128 -3.89 4.07 -2.09
N ILE A 129 -4.02 2.93 -2.77
CA ILE A 129 -5.27 2.41 -3.31
C ILE A 129 -6.28 2.16 -2.17
N ARG A 130 -5.86 1.47 -1.11
CA ARG A 130 -6.74 1.16 0.04
C ARG A 130 -7.30 2.42 0.70
N LEU A 131 -6.46 3.43 0.91
CA LEU A 131 -6.87 4.72 1.49
C LEU A 131 -7.71 5.54 0.51
N GLY A 132 -7.42 5.46 -0.79
CA GLY A 132 -8.24 6.05 -1.84
C GLY A 132 -9.65 5.48 -1.83
N ILE A 133 -9.81 4.14 -1.80
CA ILE A 133 -11.12 3.48 -1.72
C ILE A 133 -11.89 3.95 -0.48
N GLN A 134 -11.22 4.07 0.68
CA GLN A 134 -11.83 4.57 1.91
C GLN A 134 -12.37 6.01 1.79
N SER A 135 -11.78 6.83 0.91
CA SER A 135 -12.13 8.25 0.75
C SER A 135 -13.06 8.54 -0.43
N LEU A 136 -13.52 7.53 -1.17
CA LEU A 136 -14.42 7.70 -2.32
C LEU A 136 -15.77 8.34 -1.99
N GLY A 137 -16.29 8.14 -0.77
CA GLY A 137 -17.57 8.68 -0.33
C GLY A 137 -17.53 10.12 0.20
N GLY A 138 -16.35 10.75 0.26
CA GLY A 138 -16.16 12.07 0.88
C GLY A 138 -16.12 13.24 -0.11
N ALA A 139 -16.05 14.46 0.44
CA ALA A 139 -15.94 15.72 -0.32
C ALA A 139 -14.72 15.78 -1.28
N HIS A 140 -13.69 14.96 -1.03
CA HIS A 140 -12.45 14.91 -1.81
C HIS A 140 -12.36 13.69 -2.74
N ARG A 141 -13.50 13.21 -3.25
CA ARG A 141 -13.58 12.03 -4.15
C ARG A 141 -12.60 12.10 -5.34
N ARG A 142 -12.38 13.28 -5.94
CA ARG A 142 -11.42 13.44 -7.04
C ARG A 142 -10.00 13.04 -6.66
N LEU A 143 -9.53 13.49 -5.48
CA LEU A 143 -8.19 13.14 -4.97
C LEU A 143 -8.09 11.65 -4.65
N ALA A 144 -9.16 11.06 -4.12
CA ALA A 144 -9.25 9.63 -3.86
C ALA A 144 -9.10 8.81 -5.16
N VAL A 145 -9.80 9.21 -6.22
CA VAL A 145 -9.68 8.58 -7.56
C VAL A 145 -8.27 8.73 -8.12
N VAL A 146 -7.67 9.92 -8.04
CA VAL A 146 -6.29 10.15 -8.50
C VAL A 146 -5.31 9.23 -7.78
N ALA A 147 -5.41 9.10 -6.45
CA ALA A 147 -4.56 8.20 -5.68
C ALA A 147 -4.71 6.74 -6.14
N ILE A 148 -5.95 6.27 -6.35
CA ILE A 148 -6.20 4.91 -6.85
C ILE A 148 -5.58 4.70 -8.23
N VAL A 149 -5.83 5.62 -9.17
CA VAL A 149 -5.31 5.51 -10.55
C VAL A 149 -3.80 5.51 -10.56
N VAL A 150 -3.15 6.43 -9.83
CA VAL A 150 -1.68 6.48 -9.73
C VAL A 150 -1.13 5.19 -9.12
N GLY A 151 -1.73 4.69 -8.04
CA GLY A 151 -1.32 3.42 -7.44
C GLY A 151 -1.46 2.23 -8.40
N LEU A 152 -2.57 2.16 -9.15
CA LEU A 152 -2.79 1.11 -10.15
C LEU A 152 -1.77 1.19 -11.29
N LEU A 153 -1.42 2.40 -11.74
CA LEU A 153 -0.39 2.59 -12.77
C LEU A 153 0.97 2.10 -12.28
N VAL A 154 1.36 2.39 -11.03
CA VAL A 154 2.62 1.86 -10.46
C VAL A 154 2.64 0.34 -10.46
N ILE A 155 1.56 -0.30 -10.02
CA ILE A 155 1.46 -1.77 -10.02
C ILE A 155 1.52 -2.32 -11.45
N PHE A 156 0.77 -1.71 -12.38
CA PHE A 156 0.76 -2.11 -13.79
C PHE A 156 2.15 -2.01 -14.41
N PHE A 157 2.84 -0.89 -14.24
CA PHE A 157 4.19 -0.71 -14.78
C PHE A 157 5.21 -1.62 -14.11
N ALA A 158 5.07 -1.95 -12.81
CA ALA A 158 5.92 -2.94 -12.16
C ALA A 158 5.77 -4.32 -12.83
N ILE A 159 4.53 -4.76 -13.10
CA ILE A 159 4.27 -6.02 -13.81
C ILE A 159 4.85 -5.98 -15.22
N VAL A 160 4.60 -4.91 -15.97
CA VAL A 160 5.10 -4.76 -17.36
C VAL A 160 6.62 -4.75 -17.40
N ALA A 161 7.28 -4.02 -16.50
CA ALA A 161 8.74 -3.95 -16.44
C ALA A 161 9.36 -5.32 -16.12
N THR A 162 8.75 -6.09 -15.21
CA THR A 162 9.22 -7.45 -14.89
C THR A 162 8.92 -8.44 -16.02
N ALA A 163 7.78 -8.32 -16.71
CA ALA A 163 7.39 -9.23 -17.79
C ALA A 163 8.13 -8.97 -19.10
N PHE A 164 8.47 -7.71 -19.37
CA PHE A 164 9.15 -7.24 -20.57
C PHE A 164 10.36 -6.40 -20.16
N PRO A 165 11.44 -7.05 -19.69
CA PRO A 165 12.70 -6.34 -19.46
C PRO A 165 13.11 -5.64 -20.76
N ALA A 166 13.77 -4.48 -20.63
CA ALA A 166 14.26 -3.76 -21.80
C ALA A 166 15.11 -4.73 -22.64
N ALA A 167 14.73 -4.92 -23.90
CA ALA A 167 15.62 -5.59 -24.84
C ALA A 167 16.85 -4.70 -24.95
N ASP A 168 18.03 -5.25 -24.70
CA ASP A 168 19.28 -4.55 -24.98
C ASP A 168 19.22 -4.10 -26.44
N THR A 169 19.11 -2.79 -26.65
CA THR A 169 19.25 -2.21 -27.97
C THR A 169 20.75 -2.10 -28.22
N ASP A 170 21.26 -3.04 -29.02
CA ASP A 170 22.61 -3.05 -29.59
C ASP A 170 23.03 -1.68 -30.15
#